data_AF-A0A965NEV4-F1
#
_entry.id   AF-A0A965NEV4-F1
#
_cell.length_a   1.000
_cell.length_b   1.000
_cell.length_c   1.000
_cell.angle_alpha   90.00
_cell.angle_beta   90.00
_cell.angle_gamma   90.00
#
_symmetry.space_group_name_H-M   'P 1'
#
loop_
_entity.id
_entity.type
_entity.pdbx_description
1 polymer ?
#
loop_
_entity_poly.entity_id
_entity_poly.type
_entity_poly.pdbx_seq_one_letter_code
_entity_poly.pdbx_strand_id
1 'polypeptide(L)'
;MMVTFVSQCEKKALIRTRRVLDAFANRIGSNTWQTIITEEGLITVKNLLKKTATKNTAVSCHWIRSRSRSELIWIVGNRDQFNSEGMVAVNRTEKNLIKKEWENDWHYLPAIKALVAVAALLHDWGKATELFQEKLTGKKTKNIGDPLRHEWISCLLLNALVHQSGSGDEAWLKMLSEGIIDEQKLKNLVSKNISNPLDNLPPIAQLVAWLIVTHHRLPFLYEDQLREYWDCKRLTISEMLKSIKSDWGYKNESDGQRLKKCFEFPDGLLTQSQQWLKQLKKWSARLFESQIKIQQLIENGSYRLLLHHARLCLMLGDHFYSSCDANNASSG
;
A
#
# COMPACT_ATOMS: atom_id res chain seq x y z
N MET A 1 1.04 -18.04 44.47
CA MET A 1 2.37 -18.34 43.91
C MET A 1 3.28 -17.12 44.09
N MET A 2 4.58 -17.31 44.37
CA MET A 2 5.53 -16.19 44.46
C MET A 2 6.19 -15.95 43.12
N VAL A 3 6.04 -14.76 42.55
CA VAL A 3 6.53 -14.43 41.21
C VAL A 3 7.48 -13.24 41.24
N THR A 4 8.43 -13.25 40.32
CA THR A 4 9.35 -12.15 40.06
C THR A 4 9.15 -11.66 38.63
N PHE A 5 9.00 -10.34 38.46
CA PHE A 5 8.98 -9.70 37.16
C PHE A 5 10.28 -8.95 36.92
N VAL A 6 10.89 -9.13 35.76
CA VAL A 6 12.09 -8.40 35.34
C VAL A 6 11.79 -7.65 34.05
N SER A 7 12.10 -6.35 34.03
CA SER A 7 11.87 -5.49 32.86
C SER A 7 13.17 -5.08 32.18
N GLN A 8 13.22 -5.23 30.86
CA GLN A 8 14.21 -4.63 29.95
C GLN A 8 13.50 -3.66 29.00
N CYS A 9 12.44 -3.01 29.48
CA CYS A 9 11.69 -2.04 28.69
C CYS A 9 12.52 -0.77 28.48
N GLU A 10 12.40 -0.19 27.29
CA GLU A 10 13.08 1.06 26.94
C GLU A 10 12.08 2.19 26.64
N LYS A 11 12.58 3.44 26.68
CA LYS A 11 11.83 4.63 26.29
C LYS A 11 10.50 4.74 27.06
N LYS A 12 9.42 5.16 26.39
CA LYS A 12 8.08 5.32 26.99
C LYS A 12 7.47 3.98 27.47
N ALA A 13 7.96 2.84 27.01
CA ALA A 13 7.47 1.53 27.45
C ALA A 13 7.84 1.28 28.92
N LEU A 14 9.03 1.71 29.36
CA LEU A 14 9.47 1.55 30.74
C LEU A 14 8.51 2.21 31.73
N ILE A 15 8.14 3.48 31.49
CA ILE A 15 7.22 4.23 32.35
C ILE A 15 5.85 3.55 32.41
N ARG A 16 5.35 3.03 31.28
CA ARG A 16 4.06 2.33 31.21
C ARG A 16 4.11 1.00 31.96
N THR A 17 5.15 0.20 31.75
CA THR A 17 5.35 -1.08 32.45
C THR A 17 5.46 -0.88 33.96
N ARG A 18 6.22 0.13 34.39
CA ARG A 18 6.35 0.50 35.81
C ARG A 18 4.99 0.78 36.44
N ARG A 19 4.17 1.62 35.81
CA ARG A 19 2.80 1.92 36.30
C ARG A 19 1.93 0.68 36.46
N VAL A 20 2.04 -0.28 35.54
CA VAL A 20 1.30 -1.55 35.66
C VAL A 20 1.87 -2.37 36.81
N LEU A 21 3.17 -2.68 36.82
CA LEU A 21 3.77 -3.58 37.80
C LEU A 21 3.75 -3.03 39.23
N ASP A 22 3.94 -1.73 39.42
CA ASP A 22 3.89 -1.09 40.75
C ASP A 22 2.51 -1.22 41.42
N ALA A 23 1.44 -1.40 40.64
CA ALA A 23 0.09 -1.58 41.18
C ALA A 23 -0.18 -3.00 41.70
N PHE A 24 0.59 -4.00 41.25
CA PHE A 24 0.37 -5.42 41.57
C PHE A 24 1.50 -6.07 42.36
N ALA A 25 2.68 -5.46 42.38
CA ALA A 25 3.87 -6.04 42.98
C ALA A 25 4.79 -5.01 43.62
N ASN A 26 5.53 -5.44 44.64
CA ASN A 26 6.50 -4.59 45.30
C ASN A 26 7.74 -4.49 44.42
N ARG A 27 8.17 -3.26 44.14
CA ARG A 27 9.42 -3.02 43.42
C ARG A 27 10.61 -3.26 44.35
N ILE A 28 11.45 -4.22 44.01
CA ILE A 28 12.63 -4.61 44.81
C ILE A 28 13.96 -4.21 44.15
N GLY A 29 13.91 -3.64 42.95
CA GLY A 29 15.06 -3.09 42.24
C GLY A 29 14.63 -2.16 41.12
N SER A 30 15.58 -1.52 40.43
CA SER A 30 15.29 -0.50 39.41
C SER A 30 14.30 -0.97 38.33
N ASN A 31 14.40 -2.24 37.92
CA ASN A 31 13.54 -2.87 36.92
C ASN A 31 13.08 -4.28 37.37
N THR A 32 12.92 -4.49 38.67
CA THR A 32 12.55 -5.81 39.23
C THR A 32 11.45 -5.67 40.26
N TRP A 33 10.44 -6.54 40.16
CA TRP A 33 9.30 -6.59 41.07
C TRP A 33 9.09 -8.00 41.59
N GLN A 34 8.56 -8.12 42.80
CA GLN A 34 8.23 -9.40 43.40
C GLN A 34 6.94 -9.31 44.21
N THR A 35 6.12 -10.36 44.13
CA THR A 35 4.85 -10.43 44.86
C THR A 35 4.38 -11.87 45.03
N ILE A 36 3.47 -12.08 45.99
CA ILE A 36 2.67 -13.30 46.09
C ILE A 36 1.33 -13.00 45.41
N ILE A 37 1.01 -13.73 44.35
CA ILE A 37 -0.18 -13.49 43.53
C ILE A 37 -0.92 -14.80 43.24
N THR A 38 -2.21 -14.71 42.93
CA THR A 38 -3.01 -15.81 42.38
C THR A 38 -2.73 -16.01 40.88
N GLU A 39 -3.11 -17.16 40.34
CA GLU A 39 -2.99 -17.42 38.90
C GLU A 39 -3.82 -16.43 38.06
N GLU A 40 -5.05 -16.17 38.49
CA GLU A 40 -5.93 -15.17 37.87
C GLU A 40 -5.33 -13.76 37.91
N GLY A 41 -4.71 -13.38 39.04
CA GLY A 41 -4.00 -12.11 39.16
C GLY A 41 -2.81 -12.03 38.21
N LEU A 42 -2.06 -13.13 38.05
CA LEU A 42 -0.94 -13.20 37.12
C LEU A 42 -1.39 -13.07 35.65
N ILE A 43 -2.49 -13.72 35.28
CA ILE A 43 -3.11 -13.60 33.95
C ILE A 43 -3.55 -12.16 33.71
N THR A 44 -4.13 -11.51 34.72
CA THR A 44 -4.56 -10.11 34.65
C THR A 44 -3.37 -9.18 34.40
N VAL A 45 -2.27 -9.33 35.14
CA VAL A 45 -1.03 -8.56 34.92
C VAL A 45 -0.49 -8.77 33.50
N LYS A 46 -0.45 -10.02 33.03
CA LYS A 46 -0.01 -10.36 31.66
C LYS A 46 -0.86 -9.65 30.61
N ASN A 47 -2.18 -9.63 30.78
CA ASN A 47 -3.10 -8.98 29.85
C ASN A 47 -2.96 -7.45 29.86
N LEU A 48 -2.77 -6.83 31.03
CA LEU A 48 -2.52 -5.38 31.14
C LEU A 48 -1.20 -4.97 30.48
N LEU A 49 -0.14 -5.76 30.66
CA LEU A 49 1.13 -5.54 30.00
C LEU A 49 1.01 -5.70 28.47
N LYS A 50 0.27 -6.71 27.98
CA LYS A 50 0.02 -6.91 26.55
C LYS A 50 -0.75 -5.75 25.92
N LYS A 51 -1.76 -5.22 26.62
CA LYS A 51 -2.59 -4.11 26.12
C LYS A 51 -1.79 -2.83 25.87
N THR A 52 -0.72 -2.62 26.62
CA THR A 52 0.13 -1.42 26.52
C THR A 52 1.50 -1.69 25.89
N ALA A 53 1.71 -2.91 25.40
CA ALA A 53 2.98 -3.34 24.83
C ALA A 53 3.30 -2.58 23.53
N THR A 54 4.57 -2.28 23.35
CA THR A 54 5.14 -1.70 22.14
C THR A 54 6.39 -2.48 21.76
N LYS A 55 7.03 -2.15 20.63
CA LYS A 55 8.32 -2.76 20.24
C LYS A 55 9.44 -2.64 21.29
N ASN A 56 9.34 -1.67 22.21
CA ASN A 56 10.31 -1.44 23.28
C ASN A 56 9.88 -2.05 24.63
N THR A 57 8.76 -2.78 24.67
CA THR A 57 8.32 -3.49 25.88
C THR A 57 9.06 -4.82 25.94
N ALA A 58 9.68 -5.15 27.07
CA ALA A 58 10.29 -6.46 27.33
C ALA A 58 10.18 -6.75 28.83
N VAL A 59 9.33 -7.72 29.20
CA VAL A 59 9.11 -8.14 30.59
C VAL A 59 9.09 -9.65 30.68
N SER A 60 9.95 -10.23 31.51
CA SER A 60 9.92 -11.65 31.85
C SER A 60 9.27 -11.86 33.22
N CYS A 61 8.54 -12.97 33.35
CA CYS A 61 7.90 -13.38 34.60
C CYS A 61 8.38 -14.77 35.01
N HIS A 62 8.94 -14.87 36.20
CA HIS A 62 9.45 -16.11 36.77
C HIS A 62 8.63 -16.53 37.98
N TRP A 63 8.23 -17.80 38.03
CA TRP A 63 7.68 -18.41 39.23
C TRP A 63 8.81 -18.97 40.07
N ILE A 64 8.91 -18.53 41.33
CA ILE A 64 9.78 -19.15 42.32
C ILE A 64 9.07 -20.39 42.90
N ARG A 65 9.49 -21.58 42.45
CA ARG A 65 8.96 -22.88 42.87
C ARG A 65 9.54 -23.33 44.21
N SER A 66 10.84 -23.13 44.39
CA SER A 66 11.58 -23.45 45.61
C SER A 66 12.75 -22.48 45.79
N ARG A 67 13.51 -22.60 46.88
CA ARG A 67 14.71 -21.79 47.14
C ARG A 67 15.76 -21.85 46.01
N SER A 68 15.80 -22.96 45.26
CA SER A 68 16.79 -23.22 44.22
C SER A 68 16.21 -23.28 42.80
N ARG A 69 14.89 -23.13 42.63
CA ARG A 69 14.24 -23.29 41.33
C ARG A 69 13.32 -22.11 41.01
N SER A 70 13.63 -21.41 39.94
CA SER A 70 12.79 -20.44 39.27
C SER A 70 12.45 -20.91 37.87
N GLU A 71 11.18 -20.83 37.49
CA GLU A 71 10.68 -21.26 36.18
C GLU A 71 10.16 -20.04 35.40
N LEU A 72 10.58 -19.87 34.15
CA LEU A 72 10.02 -18.85 33.28
C LEU A 72 8.58 -19.22 32.91
N ILE A 73 7.62 -18.38 33.27
CA ILE A 73 6.20 -18.59 32.93
C ILE A 73 5.89 -17.98 31.56
N TRP A 74 6.33 -16.74 31.34
CA TRP A 74 6.10 -16.02 30.08
C TRP A 74 6.99 -14.79 29.93
N ILE A 75 7.07 -14.32 28.69
CA ILE A 75 7.65 -13.04 28.31
C ILE A 75 6.57 -12.22 27.58
N VAL A 76 6.48 -10.92 27.90
CA VAL A 76 5.65 -9.94 27.16
C VAL A 76 6.56 -8.97 26.42
N GLY A 77 6.33 -8.85 25.11
CA GLY A 77 7.05 -7.95 24.22
C GLY A 77 8.28 -8.57 23.57
N ASN A 78 9.36 -7.81 23.44
CA ASN A 78 10.59 -8.21 22.77
C ASN A 78 11.31 -9.33 23.55
N ARG A 79 11.35 -10.52 22.96
CA ARG A 79 11.98 -11.71 23.54
C ARG A 79 13.50 -11.70 23.41
N ASP A 80 14.04 -10.97 22.44
CA ASP A 80 15.49 -10.90 22.17
C ASP A 80 16.26 -10.23 23.32
N GLN A 81 15.55 -9.59 24.26
CA GLN A 81 16.12 -9.04 25.48
C GLN A 81 16.46 -10.12 26.53
N PHE A 82 16.00 -11.36 26.35
CA PHE A 82 16.17 -12.45 27.29
C PHE A 82 16.70 -13.71 26.60
N ASN A 83 17.38 -14.57 27.36
CA ASN A 83 17.70 -15.92 26.88
C ASN A 83 16.48 -16.86 26.95
N SER A 84 16.66 -18.14 26.60
CA SER A 84 15.61 -19.17 26.64
C SER A 84 14.96 -19.35 28.02
N GLU A 85 15.67 -19.00 29.09
CA GLU A 85 15.21 -19.08 30.48
C GLU A 85 14.65 -17.73 31.00
N GLY A 86 14.58 -16.71 30.14
CA GLY A 86 14.05 -15.40 30.51
C GLY A 86 15.03 -14.53 31.30
N MET A 87 16.30 -14.94 31.38
CA MET A 87 17.36 -14.19 32.03
C MET A 87 17.94 -13.13 31.11
N VAL A 88 18.34 -12.00 31.69
CA VAL A 88 18.98 -10.90 30.97
C VAL A 88 20.44 -11.24 30.74
N ALA A 89 20.92 -11.06 29.51
CA ALA A 89 22.33 -11.27 29.19
C ALA A 89 23.22 -10.29 29.98
N VAL A 90 24.27 -10.79 30.64
CA VAL A 90 25.21 -9.97 31.43
C VAL A 90 26.17 -9.20 30.53
N ASN A 91 26.61 -9.84 29.44
CA ASN A 91 27.43 -9.23 28.40
C ASN A 91 26.84 -9.58 27.04
N ARG A 92 26.68 -8.58 26.17
CA ARG A 92 26.36 -8.78 24.75
C ARG A 92 27.62 -8.59 23.94
N THR A 93 28.03 -9.64 23.24
CA THR A 93 29.01 -9.54 22.17
C THR A 93 28.25 -9.55 20.85
N GLU A 94 28.00 -8.37 20.28
CA GLU A 94 27.55 -8.28 18.90
C GLU A 94 28.76 -8.52 17.99
N LYS A 95 28.95 -9.76 17.55
CA LYS A 95 29.86 -10.02 16.45
C LYS A 95 29.11 -9.59 15.19
N ASN A 96 29.42 -8.41 14.67
CA ASN A 96 28.94 -7.88 13.40
C ASN A 96 29.51 -8.74 12.25
N LEU A 97 29.04 -9.98 12.14
CA LEU A 97 29.50 -10.93 11.12
C LEU A 97 29.03 -10.50 9.73
N ILE A 98 27.96 -9.69 9.65
CA ILE A 98 27.35 -9.18 8.43
C ILE A 98 26.70 -7.84 8.78
N LYS A 99 26.90 -6.79 7.97
CA LYS A 99 26.18 -5.49 8.07
C LYS A 99 24.69 -5.65 7.70
N LYS A 100 23.96 -6.51 8.43
CA LYS A 100 22.53 -6.81 8.20
C LYS A 100 21.59 -5.64 8.42
N GLU A 101 22.02 -4.57 9.10
CA GLU A 101 21.21 -3.37 9.26
C GLU A 101 20.99 -2.62 7.93
N TRP A 102 21.82 -2.86 6.91
CA TRP A 102 21.70 -2.25 5.58
C TRP A 102 21.38 -3.23 4.46
N GLU A 103 21.52 -4.54 4.66
CA GLU A 103 20.97 -5.56 3.77
C GLU A 103 19.46 -5.66 4.00
N ASN A 104 18.75 -4.65 3.53
CA ASN A 104 17.35 -4.81 3.23
C ASN A 104 17.32 -5.76 2.01
N ASP A 105 17.16 -7.07 2.25
CA ASP A 105 17.11 -8.14 1.21
C ASP A 105 15.99 -7.93 0.17
N TRP A 106 15.22 -6.85 0.31
CA TRP A 106 14.23 -6.39 -0.64
C TRP A 106 14.88 -5.70 -1.84
N HIS A 107 15.61 -6.47 -2.65
CA HIS A 107 16.27 -6.01 -3.88
C HIS A 107 15.33 -5.24 -4.83
N TYR A 108 14.04 -5.59 -4.85
CA TYR A 108 13.03 -4.99 -5.72
C TYR A 108 12.20 -3.88 -5.06
N LEU A 109 12.43 -3.54 -3.79
CA LEU A 109 11.67 -2.47 -3.10
C LEU A 109 11.74 -1.11 -3.82
N PRO A 110 12.89 -0.67 -4.38
CA PRO A 110 12.92 0.56 -5.17
C PRO A 110 11.98 0.52 -6.38
N ALA A 111 11.92 -0.62 -7.08
CA ALA A 111 11.05 -0.81 -8.24
C ALA A 111 9.57 -0.83 -7.84
N ILE A 112 9.21 -1.55 -6.77
CA ILE A 112 7.85 -1.54 -6.20
C ILE A 112 7.45 -0.10 -5.85
N LYS A 113 8.31 0.62 -5.13
CA LYS A 113 8.03 1.98 -4.68
C LYS A 113 7.81 2.94 -5.84
N ALA A 114 8.66 2.88 -6.88
CA ALA A 114 8.52 3.72 -8.06
C ALA A 114 7.24 3.40 -8.84
N LEU A 115 6.97 2.11 -9.05
CA LEU A 115 5.77 1.65 -9.77
C LEU A 115 4.48 2.07 -9.05
N VAL A 116 4.40 1.85 -7.74
CA VAL A 116 3.24 2.26 -6.91
C VAL A 116 3.06 3.77 -6.93
N ALA A 117 4.15 4.55 -6.83
CA ALA A 117 4.05 5.99 -6.78
C ALA A 117 3.53 6.59 -8.09
N VAL A 118 4.00 6.07 -9.24
CA VAL A 118 3.47 6.49 -10.55
C VAL A 118 2.01 6.07 -10.70
N ALA A 119 1.65 4.83 -10.35
CA ALA A 119 0.26 4.39 -10.39
C ALA A 119 -0.64 5.23 -9.46
N ALA A 120 -0.19 5.56 -8.25
CA ALA A 120 -0.93 6.39 -7.30
C ALA A 120 -1.15 7.82 -7.81
N LEU A 121 -0.21 8.39 -8.57
CA LEU A 121 -0.39 9.72 -9.16
C LEU A 121 -1.39 9.74 -10.33
N LEU A 122 -1.67 8.58 -10.94
CA LEU A 122 -2.49 8.44 -12.14
C LEU A 122 -3.80 7.68 -11.93
N HIS A 123 -3.99 6.95 -10.82
CA HIS A 123 -5.13 6.04 -10.63
C HIS A 123 -6.49 6.74 -10.71
N ASP A 124 -6.57 7.96 -10.19
CA ASP A 124 -7.76 8.79 -10.11
C ASP A 124 -7.80 9.90 -11.17
N TRP A 125 -6.96 9.82 -12.19
CA TRP A 125 -6.90 10.85 -13.22
C TRP A 125 -8.25 11.07 -13.92
N GLY A 126 -9.03 10.01 -14.09
CA GLY A 126 -10.40 10.03 -14.62
C GLY A 126 -11.45 10.71 -13.74
N LYS A 127 -11.13 11.05 -12.47
CA LYS A 127 -12.02 11.87 -11.62
C LYS A 127 -12.10 13.32 -12.09
N ALA A 128 -11.19 13.77 -12.97
CA ALA A 128 -11.22 15.11 -13.57
C ALA A 128 -12.34 15.32 -14.61
N THR A 129 -13.16 14.30 -14.87
CA THR A 129 -14.27 14.39 -15.82
C THR A 129 -15.40 15.27 -15.31
N GLU A 130 -16.08 15.96 -16.21
CA GLU A 130 -17.25 16.79 -15.90
C GLU A 130 -18.27 16.00 -15.07
N LEU A 131 -18.61 14.78 -15.50
CA LEU A 131 -19.57 13.94 -14.80
C LEU A 131 -19.19 13.67 -13.34
N PHE A 132 -17.91 13.38 -13.08
CA PHE A 132 -17.45 13.05 -11.74
C PHE A 132 -17.42 14.31 -10.86
N GLN A 133 -17.02 15.46 -11.41
CA GLN A 133 -17.04 16.74 -10.69
C GLN A 133 -18.47 17.23 -10.38
N GLU A 134 -19.42 17.07 -11.31
CA GLU A 134 -20.84 17.32 -11.08
C GLU A 134 -21.40 16.44 -9.97
N LYS A 135 -20.96 15.18 -9.88
CA LYS A 135 -21.36 14.27 -8.80
C LYS A 135 -20.81 14.68 -7.43
N LEU A 136 -19.62 15.26 -7.38
CA LEU A 136 -19.03 15.77 -6.13
C LEU A 136 -19.72 17.05 -5.64
N THR A 137 -20.08 17.94 -6.56
CA THR A 137 -20.68 19.26 -6.28
C THR A 137 -22.21 19.23 -6.18
N GLY A 138 -22.85 18.26 -6.84
CA GLY A 138 -24.30 18.12 -6.90
C GLY A 138 -24.93 17.80 -5.54
N LYS A 139 -26.10 18.38 -5.27
CA LYS A 139 -26.97 17.93 -4.17
C LYS A 139 -27.30 16.47 -4.42
N LYS A 140 -27.05 15.58 -3.44
CA LYS A 140 -27.22 14.11 -3.46
C LYS A 140 -28.57 13.61 -4.05
N THR A 141 -28.79 13.76 -5.35
CA THR A 141 -29.99 13.27 -6.04
C THR A 141 -29.70 11.89 -6.58
N LYS A 142 -30.17 10.87 -5.83
CA LYS A 142 -30.04 9.42 -6.09
C LYS A 142 -28.59 8.93 -6.30
N ASN A 143 -28.24 7.83 -5.63
CA ASN A 143 -26.96 7.13 -5.83
C ASN A 143 -26.94 6.44 -7.19
N ILE A 144 -26.85 7.21 -8.28
CA ILE A 144 -26.75 6.66 -9.63
C ILE A 144 -25.27 6.40 -9.92
N GLY A 145 -24.96 5.19 -10.39
CA GLY A 145 -23.62 4.84 -10.84
C GLY A 145 -23.15 5.69 -12.03
N ASP A 146 -21.83 5.80 -12.17
CA ASP A 146 -21.22 6.47 -13.33
C ASP A 146 -21.34 5.53 -14.54
N PRO A 147 -21.70 6.00 -15.74
CA PRO A 147 -21.78 5.17 -16.95
C PRO A 147 -20.47 4.45 -17.27
N LEU A 148 -19.35 5.10 -16.97
CA LEU A 148 -18.02 4.53 -17.05
C LEU A 148 -17.27 4.88 -15.76
N ARG A 149 -16.62 3.89 -15.14
CA ARG A 149 -15.88 4.10 -13.90
C ARG A 149 -14.60 4.90 -14.15
N HIS A 150 -14.22 5.74 -13.18
CA HIS A 150 -13.10 6.67 -13.33
C HIS A 150 -11.76 5.96 -13.54
N GLU A 151 -11.55 4.78 -12.97
CA GLU A 151 -10.35 3.95 -13.20
C GLU A 151 -10.17 3.55 -14.67
N TRP A 152 -11.27 3.33 -15.41
CA TRP A 152 -11.21 3.02 -16.84
C TRP A 152 -10.83 4.26 -17.65
N ILE A 153 -11.35 5.42 -17.26
CA ILE A 153 -11.01 6.72 -17.86
C ILE A 153 -9.54 7.07 -17.59
N SER A 154 -9.04 6.78 -16.39
CA SER A 154 -7.61 6.90 -16.06
C SER A 154 -6.74 6.01 -16.97
N CYS A 155 -7.17 4.79 -17.30
CA CYS A 155 -6.48 3.95 -18.27
C CYS A 155 -6.52 4.51 -19.69
N LEU A 156 -7.63 5.12 -20.13
CA LEU A 156 -7.70 5.83 -21.41
C LEU A 156 -6.71 7.00 -21.47
N LEU A 157 -6.61 7.78 -20.39
CA LEU A 157 -5.64 8.88 -20.28
C LEU A 157 -4.19 8.39 -20.30
N LEU A 158 -3.88 7.29 -19.59
CA LEU A 158 -2.56 6.66 -19.64
C LEU A 158 -2.22 6.16 -21.05
N ASN A 159 -3.17 5.50 -21.72
CA ASN A 159 -2.98 5.02 -23.08
C ASN A 159 -2.73 6.17 -24.07
N ALA A 160 -3.52 7.24 -23.97
CA ALA A 160 -3.33 8.46 -24.75
C ALA A 160 -1.94 9.09 -24.52
N LEU A 161 -1.48 9.13 -23.27
CA LEU A 161 -0.15 9.63 -22.89
C LEU A 161 0.96 8.80 -23.52
N VAL A 162 0.87 7.47 -23.44
CA VAL A 162 1.85 6.57 -24.06
C VAL A 162 1.89 6.79 -25.57
N HIS A 163 0.75 6.80 -26.26
CA HIS A 163 0.70 7.04 -27.70
C HIS A 163 1.23 8.41 -28.13
N GLN A 164 1.01 9.44 -27.30
CA GLN A 164 1.55 10.77 -27.57
C GLN A 164 3.09 10.78 -27.53
N SER A 165 3.68 10.01 -26.62
CA SER A 165 5.14 9.99 -26.42
C SER A 165 5.93 9.24 -27.50
N GLY A 166 5.27 8.36 -28.25
CA GLY A 166 5.90 7.45 -29.21
C GLY A 166 5.90 6.01 -28.71
N SER A 167 6.83 5.19 -29.23
CA SER A 167 6.90 3.76 -28.93
C SER A 167 7.81 3.46 -27.74
N GLY A 168 7.31 2.67 -26.78
CA GLY A 168 8.11 2.10 -25.70
C GLY A 168 8.04 2.83 -24.36
N ASP A 169 8.53 2.18 -23.30
CA ASP A 169 8.44 2.71 -21.93
C ASP A 169 9.34 3.92 -21.68
N GLU A 170 10.51 3.97 -22.33
CA GLU A 170 11.46 5.06 -22.19
C GLU A 170 10.86 6.41 -22.61
N ALA A 171 10.08 6.42 -23.70
CA ALA A 171 9.53 7.65 -24.27
C ALA A 171 8.55 8.34 -23.31
N TRP A 172 7.54 7.62 -22.81
CA TRP A 172 6.54 8.22 -21.92
C TRP A 172 7.10 8.51 -20.53
N LEU A 173 8.00 7.67 -20.02
CA LEU A 173 8.64 7.90 -18.71
C LEU A 173 9.54 9.14 -18.74
N LYS A 174 10.30 9.35 -19.81
CA LYS A 174 11.13 10.53 -20.00
C LYS A 174 10.29 11.79 -20.17
N MET A 175 9.24 11.72 -20.99
CA MET A 175 8.27 12.81 -21.15
C MET A 175 7.68 13.23 -19.78
N LEU A 176 7.29 12.27 -18.94
CA LEU A 176 6.78 12.55 -17.59
C LEU A 176 7.86 13.06 -16.62
N SER A 177 9.10 12.57 -16.73
CA SER A 177 10.20 13.01 -15.85
C SER A 177 10.60 14.47 -16.12
N GLU A 178 10.44 14.92 -17.36
CA GLU A 178 10.58 16.32 -17.77
C GLU A 178 9.30 17.14 -17.45
N GLY A 179 8.18 16.44 -17.21
CA GLY A 179 6.82 16.96 -16.95
C GLY A 179 6.21 17.68 -18.14
N ILE A 180 6.50 17.17 -19.33
CA ILE A 180 5.92 17.63 -20.59
C ILE A 180 4.62 16.86 -20.78
N ILE A 181 3.48 17.50 -20.59
CA ILE A 181 2.15 16.89 -20.77
C ILE A 181 1.29 17.85 -21.58
N ASP A 182 0.79 17.38 -22.72
CA ASP A 182 -0.10 18.16 -23.59
C ASP A 182 -1.54 17.76 -23.30
N GLU A 183 -2.20 18.47 -22.37
CA GLU A 183 -3.57 18.13 -21.98
C GLU A 183 -4.56 18.17 -23.16
N GLN A 184 -4.34 19.07 -24.13
CA GLN A 184 -5.25 19.18 -25.28
C GLN A 184 -5.19 17.93 -26.16
N LYS A 185 -3.97 17.43 -26.45
CA LYS A 185 -3.81 16.17 -27.18
C LYS A 185 -4.39 14.97 -26.41
N LEU A 186 -4.18 14.92 -25.10
CA LEU A 186 -4.76 13.86 -24.27
C LEU A 186 -6.28 13.86 -24.35
N LYS A 187 -6.93 15.02 -24.15
CA LYS A 187 -8.40 15.16 -24.25
C LYS A 187 -8.90 14.73 -25.63
N ASN A 188 -8.21 15.11 -26.70
CA ASN A 188 -8.57 14.74 -28.08
C ASN A 188 -8.41 13.24 -28.39
N LEU A 189 -7.46 12.55 -27.75
CA LEU A 189 -7.28 11.11 -27.91
C LEU A 189 -8.31 10.33 -27.08
N VAL A 190 -8.57 10.76 -25.85
CA VAL A 190 -9.52 10.12 -24.94
C VAL A 190 -10.96 10.24 -25.45
N SER A 191 -11.33 11.36 -26.09
CA SER A 191 -12.66 11.54 -26.68
C SER A 191 -12.99 10.56 -27.81
N LYS A 192 -11.98 9.91 -28.41
CA LYS A 192 -12.19 8.82 -29.38
C LYS A 192 -12.75 7.55 -28.75
N ASN A 193 -12.66 7.42 -27.42
CA ASN A 193 -13.17 6.31 -26.62
C ASN A 193 -12.86 4.93 -27.23
N ILE A 194 -11.57 4.63 -27.36
CA ILE A 194 -11.11 3.34 -27.88
C ILE A 194 -11.67 2.17 -27.03
N SER A 195 -11.92 1.05 -27.68
CA SER A 195 -12.60 -0.10 -27.05
C SER A 195 -11.78 -0.75 -25.94
N ASN A 196 -10.46 -0.82 -26.09
CA ASN A 196 -9.56 -1.39 -25.09
C ASN A 196 -8.32 -0.49 -24.85
N PRO A 197 -8.31 0.34 -23.79
CA PRO A 197 -7.14 1.14 -23.43
C PRO A 197 -5.98 0.34 -22.83
N LEU A 198 -6.21 -0.92 -22.47
CA LEU A 198 -5.21 -1.81 -21.87
C LEU A 198 -4.40 -2.57 -22.93
N ASP A 199 -4.82 -2.52 -24.20
CA ASP A 199 -4.11 -3.15 -25.32
C ASP A 199 -3.00 -2.25 -25.86
N ASN A 200 -2.00 -2.86 -26.51
CA ASN A 200 -0.86 -2.18 -27.17
C ASN A 200 -0.07 -1.20 -26.29
N LEU A 201 -0.09 -1.37 -24.97
CA LEU A 201 0.77 -0.65 -24.04
C LEU A 201 2.15 -1.32 -23.94
N PRO A 202 3.25 -0.55 -23.76
CA PRO A 202 4.56 -1.09 -23.46
C PRO A 202 4.60 -1.76 -22.07
N PRO A 203 5.58 -2.64 -21.79
CA PRO A 203 5.57 -3.54 -20.62
C PRO A 203 5.35 -2.87 -19.25
N ILE A 204 6.01 -1.74 -18.96
CA ILE A 204 5.82 -1.03 -17.68
C ILE A 204 4.48 -0.31 -17.65
N ALA A 205 4.07 0.32 -18.75
CA ALA A 205 2.73 0.91 -18.86
C ALA A 205 1.62 -0.13 -18.64
N GLN A 206 1.80 -1.38 -19.08
CA GLN A 206 0.87 -2.48 -18.78
C GLN A 206 0.75 -2.74 -17.27
N LEU A 207 1.88 -2.74 -16.54
CA LEU A 207 1.86 -2.89 -15.08
C LEU A 207 1.15 -1.73 -14.39
N VAL A 208 1.43 -0.50 -14.83
CA VAL A 208 0.75 0.71 -14.30
C VAL A 208 -0.74 0.67 -14.61
N ALA A 209 -1.13 0.34 -15.84
CA ALA A 209 -2.52 0.22 -16.26
C ALA A 209 -3.27 -0.84 -15.45
N TRP A 210 -2.64 -1.99 -15.18
CA TRP A 210 -3.22 -3.02 -14.31
C TRP A 210 -3.42 -2.51 -12.88
N LEU A 211 -2.46 -1.78 -12.31
CA LEU A 211 -2.62 -1.19 -10.98
C LEU A 211 -3.76 -0.16 -10.94
N ILE A 212 -3.85 0.68 -11.96
CA ILE A 212 -4.93 1.68 -12.10
C ILE A 212 -6.27 0.98 -12.24
N VAL A 213 -6.47 0.08 -13.19
CA VAL A 213 -7.80 -0.50 -13.43
C VAL A 213 -8.27 -1.36 -12.26
N THR A 214 -7.34 -1.95 -11.51
CA THR A 214 -7.67 -2.89 -10.43
C THR A 214 -7.67 -2.31 -9.02
N HIS A 215 -7.42 -1.02 -8.82
CA HIS A 215 -7.24 -0.47 -7.46
C HIS A 215 -8.52 -0.56 -6.60
N HIS A 216 -9.71 -0.40 -7.17
CA HIS A 216 -10.97 -0.63 -6.43
C HIS A 216 -11.35 -2.10 -6.36
N ARG A 217 -11.33 -2.78 -7.51
CA ARG A 217 -11.77 -4.16 -7.68
C ARG A 217 -11.04 -4.84 -8.83
N LEU A 218 -10.94 -6.16 -8.79
CA LEU A 218 -10.48 -6.91 -9.96
C LEU A 218 -11.55 -6.88 -11.07
N PRO A 219 -11.16 -6.96 -12.36
CA PRO A 219 -12.09 -7.17 -13.46
C PRO A 219 -12.92 -8.42 -13.18
N PHE A 220 -14.23 -8.33 -13.37
CA PHE A 220 -15.14 -9.46 -13.13
C PHE A 220 -16.19 -9.53 -14.23
N LEU A 221 -16.65 -10.75 -14.48
CA LEU A 221 -17.71 -11.09 -15.41
C LEU A 221 -18.87 -11.72 -14.64
N TYR A 222 -20.09 -11.57 -15.14
CA TYR A 222 -21.23 -12.33 -14.63
C TYR A 222 -21.15 -13.79 -15.09
N GLU A 223 -21.79 -14.73 -14.38
CA GLU A 223 -21.71 -16.18 -14.63
C GLU A 223 -21.98 -16.57 -16.08
N ASP A 224 -22.93 -15.93 -16.74
CA ASP A 224 -23.27 -16.24 -18.14
C ASP A 224 -22.16 -15.83 -19.11
N GLN A 225 -21.45 -14.73 -18.83
CA GLN A 225 -20.35 -14.23 -19.66
C GLN A 225 -19.04 -15.01 -19.43
N LEU A 226 -18.85 -15.60 -18.24
CA LEU A 226 -17.66 -16.39 -17.90
C LEU A 226 -17.46 -17.58 -18.85
N ARG A 227 -18.55 -18.14 -19.38
CA ARG A 227 -18.52 -19.29 -20.30
C ARG A 227 -17.74 -19.05 -21.57
N GLU A 228 -17.75 -17.82 -22.09
CA GLU A 228 -17.01 -17.44 -23.30
C GLU A 228 -15.48 -17.45 -23.09
N TYR A 229 -15.03 -17.42 -21.84
CA TYR A 229 -13.61 -17.35 -21.48
C TYR A 229 -13.09 -18.61 -20.79
N TRP A 230 -13.93 -19.65 -20.65
CA TRP A 230 -13.50 -20.94 -20.10
C TRP A 230 -12.41 -21.58 -20.98
N ASP A 231 -11.43 -22.22 -20.34
CA ASP A 231 -10.29 -22.91 -20.97
C ASP A 231 -9.40 -22.05 -21.89
N CYS A 232 -9.65 -20.75 -21.97
CA CYS A 232 -8.85 -19.79 -22.71
C CYS A 232 -7.67 -19.29 -21.85
N LYS A 233 -6.57 -20.05 -21.82
CA LYS A 233 -5.35 -19.62 -21.10
C LYS A 233 -4.81 -18.30 -21.66
N ARG A 234 -4.35 -17.44 -20.74
CA ARG A 234 -3.60 -16.21 -21.01
C ARG A 234 -2.29 -16.33 -20.25
N LEU A 235 -1.19 -16.50 -20.97
CA LEU A 235 0.12 -16.78 -20.39
C LEU A 235 0.85 -15.50 -20.03
N THR A 236 0.64 -14.44 -20.81
CA THR A 236 1.28 -13.14 -20.61
C THR A 236 0.31 -12.10 -20.05
N ILE A 237 0.86 -11.09 -19.39
CA ILE A 237 0.08 -9.92 -18.96
C ILE A 237 -0.55 -9.20 -20.15
N SER A 238 0.15 -9.13 -21.28
CA SER A 238 -0.35 -8.51 -22.52
C SER A 238 -1.61 -9.22 -23.03
N GLU A 239 -1.60 -10.55 -23.08
CA GLU A 239 -2.77 -11.35 -23.48
C GLU A 239 -3.95 -11.17 -22.53
N MET A 240 -3.69 -11.10 -21.22
CA MET A 240 -4.71 -10.90 -20.19
C MET A 240 -5.33 -9.50 -20.30
N LEU A 241 -4.52 -8.45 -20.39
CA LEU A 241 -4.98 -7.07 -20.52
C LEU A 241 -5.77 -6.85 -21.82
N LYS A 242 -5.32 -7.46 -22.93
CA LYS A 242 -6.04 -7.43 -24.21
C LYS A 242 -7.45 -8.02 -24.13
N SER A 243 -7.70 -8.95 -23.21
CA SER A 243 -9.01 -9.57 -23.03
C SER A 243 -9.99 -8.77 -22.17
N ILE A 244 -9.48 -7.89 -21.29
CA ILE A 244 -10.31 -7.09 -20.39
C ILE A 244 -11.02 -6.02 -21.22
N LYS A 245 -12.33 -5.93 -21.03
CA LYS A 245 -13.20 -4.95 -21.69
C LYS A 245 -13.94 -4.11 -20.66
N SER A 246 -14.52 -2.99 -21.10
CA SER A 246 -15.24 -2.07 -20.22
C SER A 246 -16.48 -2.71 -19.57
N ASP A 247 -17.10 -3.71 -20.19
CA ASP A 247 -18.23 -4.47 -19.67
C ASP A 247 -17.85 -5.45 -18.54
N TRP A 248 -16.56 -5.62 -18.23
CA TRP A 248 -16.07 -6.42 -17.08
C TRP A 248 -16.21 -5.66 -15.75
N GLY A 249 -17.38 -5.04 -15.57
CA GLY A 249 -17.71 -4.22 -14.41
C GLY A 249 -17.19 -2.78 -14.47
N TYR A 250 -16.70 -2.25 -15.58
CA TYR A 250 -16.30 -0.84 -15.64
C TYR A 250 -17.32 0.08 -16.31
N LYS A 251 -18.32 -0.49 -16.96
CA LYS A 251 -19.38 0.21 -17.68
C LYS A 251 -20.75 -0.14 -17.10
N ASN A 252 -21.60 0.88 -16.93
CA ASN A 252 -23.02 0.75 -16.63
C ASN A 252 -23.82 1.19 -17.87
N GLU A 253 -24.77 0.39 -18.32
CA GLU A 253 -25.48 0.60 -19.60
C GLU A 253 -26.56 1.70 -19.56
N SER A 254 -26.73 2.38 -18.42
CA SER A 254 -27.98 3.07 -18.11
C SER A 254 -28.13 4.53 -18.58
N ASP A 255 -27.18 5.13 -19.31
CA ASP A 255 -27.40 6.49 -19.86
C ASP A 255 -26.38 6.94 -20.93
N GLY A 256 -26.76 6.82 -22.22
CA GLY A 256 -25.92 7.26 -23.33
C GLY A 256 -25.66 8.77 -23.36
N GLN A 257 -26.55 9.58 -22.79
CA GLN A 257 -26.40 11.04 -22.73
C GLN A 257 -25.37 11.47 -21.68
N ARG A 258 -25.31 10.77 -20.53
CA ARG A 258 -24.29 11.00 -19.47
C ARG A 258 -22.91 10.48 -19.86
N LEU A 259 -22.84 9.47 -20.74
CA LEU A 259 -21.56 8.92 -21.20
C LEU A 259 -20.67 9.98 -21.89
N LYS A 260 -21.25 10.95 -22.60
CA LYS A 260 -20.48 12.04 -23.22
C LYS A 260 -19.66 12.83 -22.20
N LYS A 261 -20.27 13.12 -21.05
CA LYS A 261 -19.64 13.84 -19.92
C LYS A 261 -18.48 13.07 -19.27
N CYS A 262 -18.33 11.77 -19.52
CA CYS A 262 -17.17 10.99 -19.09
C CYS A 262 -15.89 11.31 -19.90
N PHE A 263 -15.99 12.08 -20.98
CA PHE A 263 -14.86 12.44 -21.84
C PHE A 263 -14.62 13.95 -21.92
N GLU A 264 -15.36 14.72 -21.12
CA GLU A 264 -15.24 16.18 -21.03
C GLU A 264 -14.47 16.57 -19.77
N PHE A 265 -13.57 17.55 -19.90
CA PHE A 265 -12.64 17.99 -18.84
C PHE A 265 -12.62 19.52 -18.80
N PRO A 266 -13.70 20.17 -18.31
CA PRO A 266 -13.88 21.62 -18.39
C PRO A 266 -12.76 22.38 -17.65
N ASP A 267 -12.36 21.91 -16.47
CA ASP A 267 -11.37 22.56 -15.62
C ASP A 267 -9.91 22.18 -15.95
N GLY A 268 -9.69 21.35 -16.98
CA GLY A 268 -8.36 20.79 -17.25
C GLY A 268 -8.16 19.40 -16.67
N LEU A 269 -6.92 18.93 -16.73
CA LEU A 269 -6.46 17.76 -15.99
C LEU A 269 -5.70 18.23 -14.75
N LEU A 270 -4.47 17.75 -14.54
CA LEU A 270 -3.72 17.96 -13.30
C LEU A 270 -2.44 18.78 -13.50
N THR A 271 -2.11 19.19 -14.73
CA THR A 271 -0.81 19.84 -15.02
C THR A 271 -0.67 21.22 -14.37
N GLN A 272 -1.77 21.85 -13.98
CA GLN A 272 -1.75 23.11 -13.24
C GLN A 272 -1.22 22.95 -11.79
N SER A 273 -1.29 21.73 -11.23
CA SER A 273 -0.81 21.45 -9.88
C SER A 273 0.70 21.23 -9.84
N GLN A 274 1.42 22.23 -9.30
CA GLN A 274 2.87 22.16 -9.12
C GLN A 274 3.31 21.03 -8.18
N GLN A 275 2.50 20.73 -7.16
CA GLN A 275 2.79 19.64 -6.21
C GLN A 275 2.69 18.28 -6.89
N TRP A 276 1.65 18.07 -7.70
CA TRP A 276 1.47 16.84 -8.47
C TRP A 276 2.58 16.68 -9.51
N LEU A 277 2.87 17.72 -10.31
CA LEU A 277 3.95 17.70 -11.29
C LEU A 277 5.31 17.39 -10.65
N LYS A 278 5.62 17.97 -9.49
CA LYS A 278 6.88 17.70 -8.78
C LYS A 278 7.01 16.22 -8.39
N GLN A 279 5.94 15.60 -7.89
CA GLN A 279 5.97 14.18 -7.55
C GLN A 279 6.01 13.30 -8.79
N LEU A 280 5.27 13.66 -9.84
CA LEU A 280 5.26 12.94 -11.11
C LEU A 280 6.64 12.90 -11.74
N LYS A 281 7.30 14.06 -11.88
CA LYS A 281 8.67 14.15 -12.42
C LYS A 281 9.63 13.22 -11.66
N LYS A 282 9.61 13.31 -10.34
CA LYS A 282 10.48 12.53 -9.45
C LYS A 282 10.24 11.02 -9.57
N TRP A 283 8.98 10.59 -9.55
CA TRP A 283 8.65 9.17 -9.52
C TRP A 283 8.76 8.52 -10.90
N SER A 284 8.45 9.25 -11.96
CA SER A 284 8.70 8.80 -13.33
C SER A 284 10.19 8.65 -13.61
N ALA A 285 11.05 9.57 -13.14
CA ALA A 285 12.50 9.41 -13.24
C ALA A 285 13.01 8.15 -12.51
N ARG A 286 12.50 7.88 -11.29
CA ARG A 286 12.87 6.67 -10.53
C ARG A 286 12.34 5.37 -11.15
N LEU A 287 11.18 5.43 -11.79
CA LEU A 287 10.61 4.29 -12.50
C LEU A 287 11.43 4.00 -13.75
N PHE A 288 11.87 5.04 -14.47
CA PHE A 288 12.81 4.96 -15.57
C PHE A 288 14.13 4.30 -15.16
N GLU A 289 14.75 4.74 -14.06
CA GLU A 289 15.96 4.11 -13.49
C GLU A 289 15.76 2.62 -13.12
N SER A 290 14.51 2.21 -12.83
CA SER A 290 14.16 0.84 -12.45
C SER A 290 13.75 -0.04 -13.64
N GLN A 291 13.75 0.48 -14.86
CA GLN A 291 13.19 -0.18 -16.04
C GLN A 291 13.82 -1.56 -16.31
N ILE A 292 15.16 -1.66 -16.26
CA ILE A 292 15.88 -2.93 -16.51
C ILE A 292 15.46 -4.00 -15.50
N LYS A 293 15.33 -3.64 -14.22
CA LYS A 293 14.94 -4.58 -13.16
C LYS A 293 13.50 -5.06 -13.34
N ILE A 294 12.60 -4.16 -13.75
CA ILE A 294 11.21 -4.51 -14.01
C ILE A 294 11.11 -5.41 -15.24
N GLN A 295 11.87 -5.13 -16.28
CA GLN A 295 11.93 -5.96 -17.48
C GLN A 295 12.37 -7.40 -17.16
N GLN A 296 13.41 -7.57 -16.34
CA GLN A 296 13.85 -8.88 -15.86
C GLN A 296 12.75 -9.63 -15.09
N LEU A 297 11.97 -8.93 -14.27
CA LEU A 297 10.84 -9.52 -13.53
C LEU A 297 9.69 -9.93 -14.45
N ILE A 298 9.47 -9.20 -15.55
CA ILE A 298 8.47 -9.56 -16.56
C ILE A 298 8.92 -10.83 -17.28
N GLU A 299 10.17 -10.88 -17.72
CA GLU A 299 10.75 -12.01 -18.46
C GLU A 299 10.78 -13.30 -17.65
N ASN A 300 11.13 -13.23 -16.35
CA ASN A 300 11.17 -14.40 -15.48
C ASN A 300 9.82 -14.74 -14.81
N GLY A 301 8.74 -14.00 -15.13
CA GLY A 301 7.40 -14.23 -14.59
C GLY A 301 7.16 -13.76 -13.15
N SER A 302 8.18 -13.24 -12.45
CA SER A 302 8.07 -12.78 -11.06
C SER A 302 7.35 -11.43 -10.92
N TYR A 303 7.01 -10.76 -12.02
CA TYR A 303 6.22 -9.53 -12.03
C TYR A 303 4.87 -9.65 -11.29
N ARG A 304 4.30 -10.86 -11.17
CA ARG A 304 3.07 -11.08 -10.40
C ARG A 304 3.26 -10.71 -8.93
N LEU A 305 4.37 -11.12 -8.32
CA LEU A 305 4.70 -10.79 -6.93
C LEU A 305 4.90 -9.28 -6.75
N LEU A 306 5.56 -8.64 -7.71
CA LEU A 306 5.74 -7.19 -7.79
C LEU A 306 4.37 -6.49 -7.79
N LEU A 307 3.46 -6.92 -8.67
CA LEU A 307 2.11 -6.36 -8.83
C LEU A 307 1.25 -6.54 -7.58
N HIS A 308 1.29 -7.71 -6.91
CA HIS A 308 0.50 -7.93 -5.69
C HIS A 308 0.93 -7.00 -4.56
N HIS A 309 2.24 -6.84 -4.33
CA HIS A 309 2.74 -5.88 -3.34
C HIS A 309 2.41 -4.45 -3.74
N ALA A 310 2.58 -4.11 -5.02
CA ALA A 310 2.27 -2.78 -5.50
C ALA A 310 0.79 -2.42 -5.32
N ARG A 311 -0.11 -3.34 -5.67
CA ARG A 311 -1.56 -3.17 -5.50
C ARG A 311 -1.95 -3.04 -4.04
N LEU A 312 -1.36 -3.84 -3.14
CA LEU A 312 -1.58 -3.72 -1.70
C LEU A 312 -1.20 -2.32 -1.21
N CYS A 313 -0.02 -1.83 -1.58
CA CYS A 313 0.43 -0.49 -1.19
C CYS A 313 -0.45 0.61 -1.77
N LEU A 314 -0.87 0.48 -3.04
CA LEU A 314 -1.76 1.44 -3.70
C LEU A 314 -3.12 1.52 -2.98
N MET A 315 -3.77 0.38 -2.76
CA MET A 315 -5.07 0.32 -2.10
C MET A 315 -5.03 0.81 -0.66
N LEU A 316 -4.00 0.43 0.10
CA LEU A 316 -3.85 0.88 1.48
C LEU A 316 -3.57 2.38 1.55
N GLY A 317 -2.75 2.89 0.62
CA GLY A 317 -2.46 4.32 0.50
C GLY A 317 -3.70 5.14 0.15
N ASP A 318 -4.47 4.69 -0.85
CA ASP A 318 -5.72 5.32 -1.25
C ASP A 318 -6.75 5.31 -0.09
N HIS A 319 -6.98 4.14 0.52
CA HIS A 319 -7.90 4.03 1.66
C HIS A 319 -7.51 4.95 2.81
N PHE A 320 -6.24 4.97 3.19
CA PHE A 320 -5.77 5.83 4.29
C PHE A 320 -5.94 7.31 3.95
N TYR A 321 -5.46 7.75 2.78
CA TYR A 321 -5.50 9.17 2.41
C TYR A 321 -6.94 9.67 2.18
N SER A 322 -7.80 8.83 1.60
CA SER A 322 -9.23 9.11 1.43
C SER A 322 -9.99 9.24 2.76
N SER A 323 -9.45 8.68 3.86
CA SER A 323 -10.02 8.82 5.22
C SER A 323 -9.51 10.02 6.00
N CYS A 324 -8.46 10.70 5.51
CA CYS A 324 -7.92 11.89 6.15
C CYS A 324 -8.84 13.09 5.90
N ASP A 325 -8.85 14.04 6.85
CA ASP A 325 -9.48 15.32 6.63
C ASP A 325 -8.86 16.02 5.42
N ALA A 326 -9.68 16.80 4.70
CA ALA A 326 -9.17 17.66 3.65
C ALA A 326 -8.02 18.49 4.24
N ASN A 327 -6.85 18.43 3.61
CA ASN A 327 -5.78 19.37 3.94
C ASN A 327 -6.36 20.76 3.73
N ASN A 328 -6.60 21.48 4.83
CA ASN A 328 -6.93 22.90 4.81
C ASN A 328 -5.68 23.64 4.32
N ALA A 329 -5.39 23.55 3.03
CA ALA A 329 -4.39 24.37 2.36
C ALA A 329 -4.99 25.76 2.17
N SER A 330 -5.17 26.45 3.29
CA SER A 330 -5.22 27.90 3.35
C SER A 330 -4.02 28.33 4.20
N SER A 331 -3.27 29.31 3.69
CA SER A 331 -2.07 29.94 4.26
C SER A 331 -0.74 29.19 4.16
N GLY A 332 0.16 29.76 3.33
CA GLY A 332 1.54 29.34 3.11
C GLY A 332 2.08 29.93 1.82
#